data_AF-A0A1N7Q415-F1
#
_entry.id   AF-A0A1N7Q415-F1
#
_cell.length_a   1.000
_cell.length_b   1.000
_cell.length_c   1.000
_cell.angle_alpha   90.00
_cell.angle_beta   90.00
_cell.angle_gamma   90.00
#
_symmetry.space_group_name_H-M   'P 1'
#
loop_
_entity.id
_entity.type
_entity.pdbx_description
1 polymer ?
#
loop_
_entity_poly.entity_id
_entity_poly.type
_entity_poly.pdbx_seq_one_letter_code
_entity_poly.pdbx_strand_id
1 'polypeptide(L)'
;MIAGKRILLIIGGGIAAFKALDLIRRLRDRGASVVPVLTRAGAQFVTPLTVSALAGHKVHQDLFDLTEEAEMGHIQLSRAADLVVVVPATADLMAKMAGGHADDLASTLLLATDKPVMIAPAMNVRMWEHPATRRNLATLVADGVRVLGPDAGPMACGEFGPGRMVEPSDILAGIEAALAAGPLAGRRVLVTSGPTHEPIDPVRYIANRSSGAQGTALAAALRDLGAQVIFVTGPASVPPPSGVQVIKVETARQMLEAVEAALPADAAVMAAAVADWRVANAAGSKMKKDGTGRAPGLEFAENPDILATVSRHPSARPGLVVGFAAETDEVIAHATAKRLRKGCDWIVANDVRPDTGIMGGSSNAVTIISADGQESWPMMGKDEVARRLADRIAGALDGA
;
A
#
# COMPACT_ATOMS: atom_id res chain seq x y z
N MET A 1 6.17 -9.33 -1.15
CA MET A 1 6.84 -8.28 -0.35
C MET A 1 5.84 -7.76 0.67
N ILE A 2 6.16 -7.76 1.97
CA ILE A 2 5.25 -7.31 3.06
C ILE A 2 5.58 -5.90 3.57
N ALA A 3 6.50 -5.20 2.89
CA ALA A 3 6.87 -3.83 3.23
C ALA A 3 5.65 -2.89 3.10
N GLY A 4 5.36 -2.14 4.16
CA GLY A 4 4.20 -1.24 4.25
C GLY A 4 2.90 -1.92 4.69
N LYS A 5 2.86 -3.25 4.83
CA LYS A 5 1.68 -3.97 5.34
C LYS A 5 1.56 -3.83 6.85
N ARG A 6 0.32 -3.77 7.35
CA ARG A 6 -0.03 -3.67 8.77
C ARG A 6 -0.55 -5.02 9.28
N ILE A 7 0.16 -5.60 10.24
CA ILE A 7 -0.16 -6.88 10.85
C ILE A 7 -0.70 -6.64 12.26
N LEU A 8 -1.95 -7.06 12.51
CA LEU A 8 -2.48 -7.11 13.87
C LEU A 8 -2.07 -8.45 14.49
N LEU A 9 -1.12 -8.41 15.42
CA LEU A 9 -0.55 -9.62 16.03
C LEU A 9 -1.16 -9.87 17.41
N ILE A 10 -2.04 -10.85 17.51
CA ILE A 10 -2.65 -11.30 18.76
C ILE A 10 -1.75 -12.37 19.40
N ILE A 11 -1.30 -12.11 20.62
CA ILE A 11 -0.40 -13.01 21.37
C ILE A 11 -1.19 -13.75 22.46
N GLY A 12 -1.35 -15.06 22.27
CA GLY A 12 -2.08 -15.95 23.18
C GLY A 12 -1.24 -16.46 24.36
N GLY A 13 -1.93 -17.03 25.36
CA GLY A 13 -1.33 -17.53 26.60
C GLY A 13 -0.81 -18.95 26.53
N GLY A 14 0.38 -19.15 25.99
CA GLY A 14 1.07 -20.44 26.04
C GLY A 14 2.58 -20.30 26.02
N ILE A 15 3.30 -21.37 26.35
CA ILE A 15 4.77 -21.36 26.41
C ILE A 15 5.42 -20.89 25.11
N ALA A 16 4.77 -21.08 23.95
CA ALA A 16 5.27 -20.61 22.66
C ALA A 16 5.16 -19.09 22.46
N ALA A 17 4.57 -18.31 23.38
CA ALA A 17 4.43 -16.86 23.25
C ALA A 17 5.76 -16.12 23.10
N PHE A 18 6.87 -16.63 23.67
CA PHE A 18 8.18 -16.00 23.46
C PHE A 18 8.62 -16.01 21.99
N LYS A 19 8.16 -16.99 21.19
CA LYS A 19 8.47 -17.06 19.75
C LYS A 19 7.82 -15.91 18.96
N ALA A 20 6.74 -15.32 19.48
CA ALA A 20 6.13 -14.13 18.88
C ALA A 20 7.09 -12.93 18.89
N LEU A 21 8.04 -12.86 19.84
CA LEU A 21 9.03 -11.79 19.91
C LEU A 21 10.00 -11.82 18.71
N ASP A 22 10.48 -13.00 18.32
CA ASP A 22 11.31 -13.15 17.12
C ASP A 22 10.50 -12.89 15.85
N LEU A 23 9.22 -13.32 15.80
CA LEU A 23 8.33 -13.01 14.68
C LEU A 23 8.16 -11.49 14.48
N ILE A 24 7.91 -10.73 15.55
CA ILE A 24 7.81 -9.26 15.50
C ILE A 24 9.05 -8.66 14.85
N ARG A 25 10.24 -9.06 15.30
CA ARG A 25 11.50 -8.54 14.77
C ARG A 25 11.63 -8.83 13.27
N ARG A 26 11.36 -10.08 12.84
CA ARG A 26 11.46 -10.46 11.43
C ARG A 26 10.45 -9.74 10.53
N LEU A 27 9.22 -9.53 11.01
CA LEU A 27 8.20 -8.77 10.27
C LEU A 27 8.67 -7.32 10.05
N ARG A 28 9.22 -6.70 11.09
CA ARG A 28 9.76 -5.33 11.00
C ARG A 28 11.00 -5.24 10.11
N ASP A 29 11.89 -6.22 10.17
CA ASP A 29 13.07 -6.30 9.28
C ASP A 29 12.65 -6.34 7.79
N ARG A 30 11.44 -6.84 7.49
CA ARG A 30 10.84 -6.84 6.14
C ARG A 30 9.93 -5.64 5.85
N GLY A 31 9.93 -4.64 6.73
CA GLY A 31 9.22 -3.37 6.56
C GLY A 31 7.72 -3.42 6.86
N ALA A 32 7.21 -4.48 7.49
CA ALA A 32 5.83 -4.51 7.96
C ALA A 32 5.68 -3.75 9.29
N SER A 33 4.54 -3.07 9.47
CA SER A 33 4.13 -2.51 10.76
C SER A 33 3.39 -3.59 11.56
N VAL A 34 3.71 -3.73 12.84
CA VAL A 34 3.10 -4.73 13.72
C VAL A 34 2.38 -4.02 14.85
N VAL A 35 1.07 -4.24 14.95
CA VAL A 35 0.22 -3.73 16.03
C VAL A 35 -0.05 -4.88 16.99
N PRO A 36 0.59 -4.91 18.18
CA PRO A 36 0.48 -6.04 19.08
C PRO A 36 -0.75 -5.94 19.99
N VAL A 37 -1.47 -7.06 20.09
CA VAL A 37 -2.54 -7.28 21.07
C VAL A 37 -2.11 -8.41 21.97
N LEU A 38 -1.94 -8.14 23.27
CA LEU A 38 -1.44 -9.12 24.23
C LEU A 38 -2.56 -9.55 25.16
N THR A 39 -2.98 -10.81 25.03
CA THR A 39 -3.97 -11.40 25.94
C THR A 39 -3.49 -11.40 27.38
N ARG A 40 -4.42 -11.35 28.34
CA ARG A 40 -4.10 -11.48 29.78
C ARG A 40 -3.27 -12.73 30.09
N ALA A 41 -3.58 -13.85 29.43
CA ALA A 41 -2.83 -15.09 29.57
C ALA A 41 -1.45 -15.01 28.88
N GLY A 42 -1.35 -14.37 27.71
CA GLY A 42 -0.07 -14.11 27.02
C GLY A 42 0.89 -13.26 27.86
N ALA A 43 0.36 -12.28 28.61
CA ALA A 43 1.13 -11.42 29.50
C ALA A 43 1.82 -12.17 30.66
N GLN A 44 1.41 -13.41 30.95
CA GLN A 44 2.09 -14.27 31.92
C GLN A 44 3.38 -14.91 31.37
N PHE A 45 3.56 -14.93 30.04
CA PHE A 45 4.71 -15.53 29.37
C PHE A 45 5.66 -14.49 28.78
N VAL A 46 5.13 -13.37 28.29
CA VAL A 46 5.91 -12.26 27.72
C VAL A 46 5.40 -10.93 28.26
N THR A 47 6.30 -9.97 28.51
CA THR A 47 5.90 -8.70 29.12
C THR A 47 5.38 -7.71 28.07
N PRO A 48 4.38 -6.86 28.40
CA PRO A 48 3.94 -5.79 27.52
C PRO A 48 5.07 -4.86 27.09
N LEU A 49 6.04 -4.59 27.98
CA LEU A 49 7.20 -3.76 27.70
C LEU A 49 8.05 -4.32 26.56
N THR A 50 8.38 -5.61 26.62
CA THR A 50 9.19 -6.27 25.57
C THR A 50 8.46 -6.28 24.23
N VAL A 51 7.17 -6.59 24.23
CA VAL A 51 6.35 -6.63 23.01
C VAL A 51 6.27 -5.22 22.39
N SER A 52 5.99 -4.19 23.20
CA SER A 52 5.90 -2.80 22.75
C SER A 52 7.22 -2.31 22.15
N ALA A 53 8.34 -2.55 22.84
CA ALA A 53 9.66 -2.12 22.38
C ALA A 53 10.05 -2.79 21.06
N LEU A 54 9.78 -4.08 20.90
CA LEU A 54 10.07 -4.80 19.66
C LEU A 54 9.11 -4.41 18.53
N ALA A 55 7.84 -4.13 18.82
CA ALA A 55 6.87 -3.73 17.80
C ALA A 55 7.06 -2.27 17.34
N GLY A 56 7.54 -1.39 18.24
CA GLY A 56 7.53 0.05 18.01
C GLY A 56 6.14 0.68 18.10
N HIS A 57 5.18 -0.02 18.72
CA HIS A 57 3.77 0.38 18.86
C HIS A 57 3.26 0.05 20.28
N LYS A 58 2.26 0.79 20.77
CA LYS A 58 1.56 0.48 22.02
C LYS A 58 1.01 -0.95 21.96
N VAL A 59 1.14 -1.68 23.07
CA VAL A 59 0.49 -2.98 23.24
C VAL A 59 -0.93 -2.75 23.74
N HIS A 60 -1.91 -3.30 23.04
CA HIS A 60 -3.31 -3.27 23.47
C HIS A 60 -3.63 -4.55 24.24
N GLN A 61 -4.33 -4.42 25.36
CA GLN A 61 -4.62 -5.54 26.26
C GLN A 61 -6.08 -5.58 26.68
N ASP A 62 -6.63 -4.42 27.03
CA ASP A 62 -7.96 -4.31 27.61
C ASP A 62 -9.00 -3.89 26.57
N LEU A 63 -10.20 -4.49 26.65
CA LEU A 63 -11.32 -4.18 25.76
C LEU A 63 -11.91 -2.79 26.06
N PHE A 64 -11.92 -2.44 27.35
CA PHE A 64 -12.47 -1.20 27.89
C PHE A 64 -11.33 -0.33 28.42
N ASP A 65 -10.66 0.39 27.52
CA ASP A 65 -9.75 1.47 27.90
C ASP A 65 -10.53 2.80 27.77
N LEU A 66 -10.80 3.45 28.90
CA LEU A 66 -11.55 4.70 29.00
C LEU A 66 -11.02 5.81 28.08
N THR A 67 -9.75 5.73 27.67
CA THR A 67 -9.14 6.68 26.72
C THR A 67 -9.34 6.31 25.26
N GLU A 68 -9.52 5.03 24.92
CA GLU A 68 -9.67 4.53 23.54
C GLU A 68 -11.14 4.24 23.16
N GLU A 69 -12.03 4.08 24.14
CA GLU A 69 -13.44 3.77 23.93
C GLU A 69 -14.20 4.92 23.23
N ALA A 70 -13.74 6.16 23.42
CA ALA A 70 -14.24 7.33 22.70
C ALA A 70 -14.05 7.25 21.16
N GLU A 71 -13.11 6.42 20.69
CA GLU A 71 -12.81 6.26 19.26
C GLU A 71 -13.23 4.90 18.68
N MET A 72 -13.97 4.05 19.42
CA MET A 72 -14.28 2.67 19.00
C MET A 72 -13.00 1.86 18.64
N GLY A 73 -11.98 1.92 19.51
CA GLY A 73 -10.63 1.40 19.24
C GLY A 73 -10.57 -0.03 18.69
N HIS A 74 -11.41 -0.96 19.17
CA HIS A 74 -11.42 -2.35 18.68
C HIS A 74 -11.83 -2.46 17.19
N ILE A 75 -12.79 -1.65 16.73
CA ILE A 75 -13.20 -1.65 15.32
C ILE A 75 -12.10 -1.05 14.45
N GLN A 76 -11.47 0.05 14.91
CA GLN A 76 -10.42 0.71 14.14
C GLN A 76 -9.16 -0.13 14.01
N LEU A 77 -8.73 -0.79 15.09
CA LEU A 77 -7.55 -1.66 15.12
C LEU A 77 -7.67 -2.80 14.10
N SER A 78 -8.83 -3.46 14.07
CA SER A 78 -9.11 -4.52 13.10
C SER A 78 -9.15 -3.98 11.66
N ARG A 79 -9.89 -2.90 11.40
CA ARG A 79 -10.03 -2.33 10.04
C ARG A 79 -8.73 -1.81 9.44
N ALA A 80 -7.82 -1.35 10.29
CA ALA A 80 -6.51 -0.85 9.86
C ALA A 80 -5.55 -1.96 9.43
N ALA A 81 -5.77 -3.21 9.84
CA ALA A 81 -4.90 -4.32 9.50
C ALA A 81 -5.08 -4.79 8.05
N ASP A 82 -4.00 -5.27 7.44
CA ASP A 82 -4.04 -6.03 6.18
C ASP A 82 -4.18 -7.54 6.44
N LEU A 83 -3.75 -8.01 7.63
CA LEU A 83 -3.83 -9.39 8.10
C LEU A 83 -3.88 -9.44 9.63
N VAL A 84 -4.74 -10.28 10.19
CA VAL A 84 -4.75 -10.62 11.62
C VAL A 84 -4.02 -11.94 11.82
N VAL A 85 -3.05 -11.99 12.74
CA VAL A 85 -2.25 -13.18 13.03
C VAL A 85 -2.31 -13.51 14.52
N VAL A 86 -2.63 -14.76 14.87
CA VAL A 86 -2.71 -15.23 16.26
C VAL A 86 -1.56 -16.19 16.59
N VAL A 87 -0.67 -15.80 17.51
CA VAL A 87 0.58 -16.51 17.84
C VAL A 87 0.90 -16.47 19.34
N PRO A 88 0.90 -17.61 20.05
CA PRO A 88 0.26 -18.87 19.67
C PRO A 88 -1.27 -18.74 19.70
N ALA A 89 -1.93 -19.47 18.81
CA ALA A 89 -3.36 -19.76 18.95
C ALA A 89 -3.54 -20.95 19.90
N THR A 90 -3.92 -20.67 21.14
CA THR A 90 -4.20 -21.72 22.13
C THR A 90 -5.55 -22.39 21.86
N ALA A 91 -5.79 -23.56 22.46
CA ALA A 91 -7.10 -24.23 22.35
C ALA A 91 -8.25 -23.32 22.83
N ASP A 92 -8.01 -22.51 23.86
CA ASP A 92 -8.97 -21.53 24.40
C ASP A 92 -9.31 -20.45 23.37
N LEU A 93 -8.31 -19.80 22.77
CA LEU A 93 -8.55 -18.81 21.72
C LEU A 93 -9.26 -19.41 20.50
N MET A 94 -8.87 -20.62 20.07
CA MET A 94 -9.55 -21.32 18.99
C MET A 94 -11.01 -21.63 19.32
N ALA A 95 -11.31 -21.99 20.57
CA ALA A 95 -12.68 -22.22 21.03
C ALA A 95 -13.49 -20.92 21.05
N LYS A 96 -12.89 -19.82 21.53
CA LYS A 96 -13.53 -18.49 21.51
C LYS A 96 -13.86 -18.05 20.09
N MET A 97 -12.91 -18.20 19.16
CA MET A 97 -13.10 -17.87 17.75
C MET A 97 -14.23 -18.70 17.13
N ALA A 98 -14.20 -20.03 17.28
CA ALA A 98 -15.18 -20.92 16.67
C ALA A 98 -16.59 -20.76 17.28
N GLY A 99 -16.67 -20.36 18.55
CA GLY A 99 -17.93 -20.13 19.26
C GLY A 99 -18.46 -18.70 19.16
N GLY A 100 -17.74 -17.78 18.52
CA GLY A 100 -18.13 -16.37 18.41
C GLY A 100 -18.14 -15.63 19.75
N HIS A 101 -17.23 -15.98 20.67
CA HIS A 101 -17.08 -15.27 21.94
C HIS A 101 -16.33 -13.94 21.74
N ALA A 102 -16.68 -12.93 22.52
CA ALA A 102 -16.09 -11.59 22.47
C ALA A 102 -16.02 -10.97 23.88
N ASP A 103 -15.45 -11.72 24.83
CA ASP A 103 -15.34 -11.35 26.25
C ASP A 103 -14.00 -10.68 26.61
N ASP A 104 -13.05 -10.63 25.68
CA ASP A 104 -11.80 -9.90 25.78
C ASP A 104 -11.44 -9.20 24.46
N LEU A 105 -10.43 -8.31 24.48
CA LEU A 105 -10.05 -7.53 23.30
C LEU A 105 -9.67 -8.42 22.11
N ALA A 106 -8.91 -9.49 22.35
CA ALA A 106 -8.45 -10.38 21.29
C ALA A 106 -9.61 -11.11 20.59
N SER A 107 -10.49 -11.73 21.37
CA SER A 107 -11.68 -12.42 20.85
C SER A 107 -12.67 -11.47 20.18
N THR A 108 -12.84 -10.25 20.72
CA THR A 108 -13.66 -9.19 20.10
C THR A 108 -13.09 -8.77 18.74
N LEU A 109 -11.78 -8.56 18.63
CA LEU A 109 -11.12 -8.23 17.36
C LEU A 109 -11.28 -9.34 16.33
N LEU A 110 -11.19 -10.60 16.76
CA LEU A 110 -11.34 -11.77 15.89
C LEU A 110 -12.78 -11.94 15.40
N LEU A 111 -13.77 -11.57 16.20
CA LEU A 111 -15.19 -11.59 15.78
C LEU A 111 -15.55 -10.40 14.88
N ALA A 112 -14.96 -9.23 15.11
CA ALA A 112 -15.32 -7.98 14.43
C ALA A 112 -14.59 -7.75 13.09
N THR A 113 -13.59 -8.57 12.75
CA THR A 113 -12.70 -8.33 11.60
C THR A 113 -13.29 -8.78 10.27
N ASP A 114 -13.13 -7.93 9.25
CA ASP A 114 -13.35 -8.27 7.84
C ASP A 114 -12.06 -8.66 7.10
N LYS A 115 -10.93 -8.63 7.82
CA LYS A 115 -9.60 -8.95 7.28
C LYS A 115 -9.32 -10.44 7.31
N PRO A 116 -8.46 -10.95 6.41
CA PRO A 116 -7.99 -12.33 6.49
C PRO A 116 -7.38 -12.62 7.87
N VAL A 117 -7.67 -13.80 8.40
CA VAL A 117 -7.18 -14.27 9.71
C VAL A 117 -6.26 -15.47 9.50
N MET A 118 -5.14 -15.47 10.20
CA MET A 118 -4.17 -16.56 10.25
C MET A 118 -3.87 -16.95 11.69
N ILE A 119 -3.82 -18.25 11.97
CA ILE A 119 -3.50 -18.77 13.31
C ILE A 119 -2.32 -19.73 13.25
N ALA A 120 -1.45 -19.68 14.26
CA ALA A 120 -0.38 -20.65 14.49
C ALA A 120 -0.66 -21.40 15.80
N PRO A 121 -1.33 -22.58 15.74
CA PRO A 121 -1.73 -23.29 16.94
C PRO A 121 -0.54 -23.78 17.77
N ALA A 122 -0.68 -23.72 19.10
CA ALA A 122 0.30 -24.31 20.02
C ALA A 122 -0.37 -24.82 21.30
N MET A 123 -0.25 -26.12 21.57
CA MET A 123 -0.82 -26.77 22.74
C MET A 123 -0.22 -28.17 22.96
N ASN A 124 -0.50 -28.76 24.12
CA ASN A 124 -0.17 -30.15 24.39
C ASN A 124 -0.86 -31.11 23.39
N VAL A 125 -0.25 -32.25 23.07
CA VAL A 125 -0.78 -33.22 22.08
C VAL A 125 -2.18 -33.71 22.44
N ARG A 126 -2.46 -33.99 23.71
CA ARG A 126 -3.80 -34.42 24.15
C ARG A 126 -4.84 -33.33 23.95
N MET A 127 -4.46 -32.06 24.14
CA MET A 127 -5.34 -30.92 23.85
C MET A 127 -5.57 -30.77 22.34
N TRP A 128 -4.55 -31.01 21.52
CA TRP A 128 -4.65 -30.95 20.06
C TRP A 128 -5.55 -32.04 19.49
N GLU A 129 -5.41 -33.26 19.99
CA GLU A 129 -6.19 -34.43 19.59
C GLU A 129 -7.61 -34.43 20.16
N HIS A 130 -7.89 -33.59 21.17
CA HIS A 130 -9.18 -33.53 21.81
C HIS A 130 -10.30 -33.22 20.81
N PRO A 131 -11.45 -33.95 20.82
CA PRO A 131 -12.53 -33.77 19.85
C PRO A 131 -13.06 -32.33 19.75
N ALA A 132 -13.11 -31.60 20.86
CA ALA A 132 -13.53 -30.20 20.87
C ALA A 132 -12.56 -29.32 20.06
N THR A 133 -11.25 -29.46 20.25
CA THR A 133 -10.23 -28.71 19.51
C THR A 133 -10.28 -29.03 18.01
N ARG A 134 -10.43 -30.32 17.68
CA ARG A 134 -10.55 -30.78 16.28
C ARG A 134 -11.80 -30.22 15.60
N ARG A 135 -12.94 -30.20 16.30
CA ARG A 135 -14.19 -29.59 15.81
C ARG A 135 -14.04 -28.09 15.62
N ASN A 136 -13.48 -27.37 16.60
CA ASN A 136 -13.25 -25.93 16.50
C ASN A 136 -12.32 -25.60 15.33
N LEU A 137 -11.23 -26.35 15.16
CA LEU A 137 -10.33 -26.19 14.03
C LEU A 137 -11.06 -26.37 12.69
N ALA A 138 -11.90 -27.40 12.57
CA ALA A 138 -12.67 -27.64 11.35
C ALA A 138 -13.64 -26.47 11.05
N THR A 139 -14.31 -25.94 12.07
CA THR A 139 -15.14 -24.73 11.94
C THR A 139 -14.32 -23.54 11.44
N LEU A 140 -13.19 -23.24 12.09
CA LEU A 140 -12.35 -22.11 11.70
C LEU A 140 -11.84 -22.22 10.26
N VAL A 141 -11.42 -23.42 9.83
CA VAL A 141 -11.00 -23.65 8.44
C VAL A 141 -12.17 -23.45 7.47
N ALA A 142 -13.37 -23.92 7.82
CA ALA A 142 -14.57 -23.70 7.01
C ALA A 142 -14.96 -22.23 6.91
N ASP A 143 -14.71 -21.45 7.96
CA ASP A 143 -14.92 -19.99 8.02
C ASP A 143 -13.79 -19.19 7.30
N GLY A 144 -12.83 -19.87 6.66
CA GLY A 144 -11.77 -19.26 5.87
C GLY A 144 -10.53 -18.82 6.66
N VAL A 145 -10.43 -19.22 7.94
CA VAL A 145 -9.22 -18.95 8.75
C VAL A 145 -8.06 -19.82 8.26
N ARG A 146 -6.91 -19.18 8.00
CA ARG A 146 -5.69 -19.86 7.57
C ARG A 146 -4.96 -20.44 8.78
N VAL A 147 -4.55 -21.70 8.69
CA VAL A 147 -3.90 -22.40 9.81
C VAL A 147 -2.48 -22.80 9.40
N LEU A 148 -1.49 -22.45 10.22
CA LEU A 148 -0.10 -22.85 10.05
C LEU A 148 0.32 -23.82 11.15
N GLY A 149 0.59 -25.07 10.78
CA GLY A 149 0.93 -26.14 11.71
C GLY A 149 -0.30 -26.68 12.47
N PRO A 150 -0.10 -27.18 13.71
CA PRO A 150 1.15 -27.29 14.45
C PRO A 150 2.10 -28.35 13.86
N ASP A 151 3.37 -28.26 14.22
CA ASP A 151 4.38 -29.28 13.94
C ASP A 151 4.29 -30.46 14.92
N ALA A 152 4.82 -31.60 14.49
CA ALA A 152 5.15 -32.71 15.37
C ALA A 152 6.54 -32.54 15.98
N GLY A 153 6.68 -32.77 17.28
CA GLY A 153 7.98 -32.72 17.96
C GLY A 153 7.89 -32.89 19.46
N PRO A 154 9.04 -32.84 20.17
CA PRO A 154 9.07 -32.85 21.63
C PRO A 154 8.44 -31.56 22.18
N MET A 155 7.63 -31.71 23.22
CA MET A 155 6.92 -30.63 23.89
C MET A 155 7.57 -30.29 25.24
N ALA A 156 7.33 -29.09 25.75
CA ALA A 156 7.87 -28.63 27.04
C ALA A 156 7.46 -29.52 28.23
N CYS A 157 6.35 -30.26 28.12
CA CYS A 157 5.85 -31.19 29.12
C CYS A 157 6.45 -32.61 29.03
N GLY A 158 7.36 -32.86 28.08
CA GLY A 158 8.00 -34.17 27.88
C GLY A 158 7.25 -35.13 26.96
N GLU A 159 6.07 -34.78 26.46
CA GLU A 159 5.35 -35.57 25.44
C GLU A 159 5.89 -35.29 24.02
N PHE A 160 5.65 -36.22 23.09
CA PHE A 160 6.01 -36.10 21.67
C PHE A 160 4.77 -36.28 20.81
N GLY A 161 4.58 -35.41 19.82
CA GLY A 161 3.44 -35.48 18.91
C GLY A 161 3.10 -34.13 18.28
N PRO A 162 1.99 -34.05 17.54
CA PRO A 162 1.51 -32.80 16.96
C PRO A 162 1.02 -31.84 18.06
N GLY A 163 1.37 -30.56 17.95
CA GLY A 163 0.95 -29.52 18.91
C GLY A 163 2.00 -28.45 19.17
N ARG A 164 3.24 -28.66 18.72
CA ARG A 164 4.30 -27.65 18.78
C ARG A 164 4.02 -26.56 17.76
N MET A 165 4.13 -25.29 18.16
CA MET A 165 4.00 -24.18 17.22
C MET A 165 5.08 -24.29 16.14
N VAL A 166 4.68 -24.05 14.88
CA VAL A 166 5.60 -23.83 13.75
C VAL A 166 6.64 -22.75 14.06
N GLU A 167 7.77 -22.78 13.39
CA GLU A 167 8.82 -21.80 13.63
C GLU A 167 8.43 -20.39 13.12
N PRO A 168 8.92 -19.31 13.76
CA PRO A 168 8.64 -17.95 13.31
C PRO A 168 8.95 -17.67 11.84
N SER A 169 9.95 -18.36 11.26
CA SER A 169 10.27 -18.28 9.83
C SER A 169 9.16 -18.79 8.94
N ASP A 170 8.48 -19.87 9.35
CA ASP A 170 7.40 -20.47 8.57
C ASP A 170 6.11 -19.66 8.71
N ILE A 171 5.87 -19.10 9.91
CA ILE A 171 4.78 -18.13 10.12
C ILE A 171 4.98 -16.92 9.21
N LEU A 172 6.19 -16.37 9.18
CA LEU A 172 6.53 -15.25 8.33
C LEU A 172 6.35 -15.57 6.84
N ALA A 173 6.79 -16.75 6.38
CA ALA A 173 6.57 -17.20 5.01
C ALA A 173 5.07 -17.33 4.68
N GLY A 174 4.26 -17.84 5.61
CA GLY A 174 2.81 -17.90 5.47
C GLY A 174 2.17 -16.52 5.38
N ILE A 175 2.60 -15.58 6.22
CA ILE A 175 2.17 -14.16 6.17
C ILE A 175 2.52 -13.55 4.81
N GLU A 176 3.74 -13.77 4.32
CA GLU A 176 4.17 -13.28 3.01
C GLU A 176 3.33 -13.86 1.88
N ALA A 177 3.08 -15.16 1.87
CA ALA A 177 2.22 -15.79 0.88
C ALA A 177 0.79 -15.25 0.95
N ALA A 178 0.29 -15.00 2.16
CA ALA A 178 -1.06 -14.47 2.35
C ALA A 178 -1.23 -13.04 1.85
N LEU A 179 -0.19 -12.22 1.99
CA LEU A 179 -0.17 -10.82 1.58
C LEU A 179 0.40 -10.59 0.18
N ALA A 180 1.07 -11.59 -0.40
CA ALA A 180 1.50 -11.59 -1.80
C ALA A 180 0.35 -11.94 -2.75
N ALA A 181 -0.74 -12.53 -2.25
CA ALA A 181 -1.93 -12.79 -3.01
C ALA A 181 -2.68 -11.47 -3.28
N GLY A 182 -2.73 -11.07 -4.55
CA GLY A 182 -3.54 -9.97 -5.03
C GLY A 182 -3.62 -10.06 -6.56
N PRO A 183 -4.62 -9.42 -7.19
CA PRO A 183 -4.87 -9.57 -8.62
C PRO A 183 -3.71 -9.06 -9.49
N LEU A 184 -2.78 -8.28 -8.94
CA LEU A 184 -1.57 -7.82 -9.63
C LEU A 184 -0.30 -8.59 -9.23
N ALA A 185 -0.43 -9.74 -8.56
CA ALA A 185 0.72 -10.56 -8.20
C ALA A 185 1.54 -10.95 -9.44
N GLY A 186 2.84 -10.67 -9.42
CA GLY A 186 3.74 -10.94 -10.55
C GLY A 186 3.71 -9.89 -11.67
N ARG A 187 2.81 -8.89 -11.60
CA ARG A 187 2.75 -7.78 -12.55
C ARG A 187 3.72 -6.67 -12.15
N ARG A 188 4.39 -6.06 -13.12
CA ARG A 188 5.24 -4.88 -12.96
C ARG A 188 4.48 -3.65 -13.43
N VAL A 189 4.35 -2.65 -12.56
CA VAL A 189 3.61 -1.40 -12.87
C VAL A 189 4.50 -0.18 -12.68
N LEU A 190 4.61 0.64 -13.72
CA LEU A 190 5.32 1.91 -13.67
C LEU A 190 4.36 3.03 -13.27
N VAL A 191 4.74 3.86 -12.31
CA VAL A 191 3.96 5.02 -11.86
C VAL A 191 4.84 6.25 -11.84
N THR A 192 4.42 7.33 -12.50
CA THR A 192 5.05 8.65 -12.37
C THR A 192 4.29 9.53 -11.38
N SER A 193 5.00 10.34 -10.60
CA SER A 193 4.41 11.27 -9.63
C SER A 193 5.20 12.56 -9.47
N GLY A 194 4.57 13.54 -8.81
CA GLY A 194 5.17 14.83 -8.49
C GLY A 194 5.25 15.79 -9.68
N PRO A 195 5.70 17.03 -9.43
CA PRO A 195 6.01 18.00 -10.48
C PRO A 195 7.40 17.76 -11.06
N THR A 196 7.71 18.35 -12.23
CA THR A 196 9.10 18.54 -12.67
C THR A 196 9.53 19.97 -12.41
N HIS A 197 10.81 20.17 -12.12
CA HIS A 197 11.45 21.47 -11.92
C HIS A 197 12.37 21.75 -13.11
N GLU A 198 11.95 22.66 -13.98
CA GLU A 198 12.73 23.05 -15.16
C GLU A 198 13.61 24.26 -14.80
N PRO A 199 14.94 24.09 -14.71
CA PRO A 199 15.82 25.14 -14.22
C PRO A 199 15.86 26.35 -15.15
N ILE A 200 15.74 27.53 -14.58
CA ILE A 200 16.03 28.82 -15.21
C ILE A 200 17.51 29.14 -15.01
N ASP A 201 17.96 29.01 -13.76
CA ASP A 201 19.34 29.15 -13.28
C ASP A 201 19.52 28.25 -12.05
N PRO A 202 20.70 28.17 -11.39
CA PRO A 202 20.89 27.28 -10.24
C PRO A 202 20.03 27.58 -8.99
N VAL A 203 19.26 28.66 -9.00
CA VAL A 203 18.45 29.13 -7.86
C VAL A 203 16.95 29.12 -8.19
N ARG A 204 16.58 29.15 -9.47
CA ARG A 204 15.20 29.35 -9.92
C ARG A 204 14.81 28.28 -10.93
N TYR A 205 13.56 27.86 -10.87
CA TYR A 205 12.99 26.88 -11.79
C TYR A 205 11.52 27.19 -12.07
N ILE A 206 10.98 26.51 -13.07
CA ILE A 206 9.56 26.51 -13.44
C ILE A 206 8.99 25.15 -13.08
N ALA A 207 7.83 25.14 -12.39
CA ALA A 207 7.20 23.91 -11.94
C ALA A 207 5.68 24.05 -11.88
N ASN A 208 5.01 22.92 -12.08
CA ASN A 208 3.57 22.81 -11.85
C ASN A 208 3.28 22.60 -10.35
N ARG A 209 2.12 23.08 -9.88
CA ARG A 209 1.70 22.97 -8.47
C ARG A 209 1.17 21.57 -8.12
N SER A 210 2.05 20.58 -8.10
CA SER A 210 1.70 19.21 -7.70
C SER A 210 2.34 18.84 -6.37
N SER A 211 1.54 18.28 -5.45
CA SER A 211 2.05 17.70 -4.20
C SER A 211 2.57 16.28 -4.35
N GLY A 212 2.31 15.62 -5.49
CA GLY A 212 2.57 14.19 -5.70
C GLY A 212 1.60 13.23 -5.00
N ALA A 213 0.60 13.74 -4.26
CA ALA A 213 -0.29 12.93 -3.43
C ALA A 213 -1.02 11.81 -4.21
N GLN A 214 -1.58 12.12 -5.38
CA GLN A 214 -2.36 11.15 -6.15
C GLN A 214 -1.49 10.00 -6.69
N GLY A 215 -0.30 10.32 -7.24
CA GLY A 215 0.62 9.30 -7.75
C GLY A 215 1.17 8.44 -6.61
N THR A 216 1.48 9.01 -5.45
CA THR A 216 1.89 8.26 -4.25
C THR A 216 0.81 7.29 -3.79
N ALA A 217 -0.44 7.76 -3.69
CA ALA A 217 -1.57 6.92 -3.28
C ALA A 217 -1.81 5.77 -4.29
N LEU A 218 -1.69 6.04 -5.58
CA LEU A 218 -1.83 5.02 -6.64
C LEU A 218 -0.74 3.96 -6.57
N ALA A 219 0.52 4.37 -6.42
CA ALA A 219 1.63 3.44 -6.28
C ALA A 219 1.48 2.56 -5.02
N ALA A 220 0.97 3.11 -3.92
CA ALA A 220 0.64 2.33 -2.73
C ALA A 220 -0.48 1.31 -3.00
N ALA A 221 -1.59 1.73 -3.60
CA ALA A 221 -2.72 0.85 -3.90
C ALA A 221 -2.35 -0.29 -4.86
N LEU A 222 -1.58 -0.01 -5.92
CA LEU A 222 -1.11 -1.02 -6.88
C LEU A 222 -0.18 -2.05 -6.22
N ARG A 223 0.77 -1.58 -5.40
CA ARG A 223 1.61 -2.45 -4.55
C ARG A 223 0.73 -3.30 -3.64
N ASP A 224 -0.32 -2.72 -3.08
CA ASP A 224 -1.19 -3.42 -2.14
C ASP A 224 -1.99 -4.56 -2.77
N LEU A 225 -2.25 -4.48 -4.08
CA LEU A 225 -2.80 -5.55 -4.92
C LEU A 225 -1.74 -6.55 -5.42
N GLY A 226 -0.49 -6.45 -4.98
CA GLY A 226 0.58 -7.40 -5.27
C GLY A 226 1.53 -6.99 -6.41
N ALA A 227 1.36 -5.81 -7.02
CA ALA A 227 2.22 -5.36 -8.10
C ALA A 227 3.65 -5.04 -7.63
N GLN A 228 4.62 -5.32 -8.49
CA GLN A 228 5.97 -4.76 -8.40
C GLN A 228 5.96 -3.34 -8.98
N VAL A 229 5.90 -2.34 -8.10
CA VAL A 229 5.77 -0.94 -8.52
C VAL A 229 7.13 -0.26 -8.66
N ILE A 230 7.35 0.36 -9.82
CA ILE A 230 8.44 1.33 -10.06
C ILE A 230 7.85 2.72 -10.00
N PHE A 231 8.30 3.50 -9.04
CA PHE A 231 7.80 4.83 -8.74
C PHE A 231 8.82 5.89 -9.12
N VAL A 232 8.63 6.51 -10.28
CA VAL A 232 9.46 7.63 -10.76
C VAL A 232 8.83 8.93 -10.27
N THR A 233 9.54 9.68 -9.42
CA THR A 233 8.97 10.89 -8.82
C THR A 233 9.87 12.10 -8.98
N GLY A 234 9.26 13.23 -9.36
CA GLY A 234 9.86 14.53 -9.25
C GLY A 234 9.84 15.10 -7.82
N PRO A 235 10.23 16.37 -7.61
CA PRO A 235 10.33 16.99 -6.29
C PRO A 235 8.93 17.28 -5.68
N ALA A 236 8.39 16.31 -4.96
CA ALA A 236 7.07 16.37 -4.34
C ALA A 236 7.14 16.62 -2.82
N SER A 237 6.09 17.21 -2.26
CA SER A 237 5.97 17.39 -0.79
C SER A 237 5.52 16.12 -0.08
N VAL A 238 4.75 15.26 -0.74
CA VAL A 238 4.33 13.97 -0.19
C VAL A 238 5.47 12.95 -0.36
N PRO A 239 5.84 12.21 0.70
CA PRO A 239 6.89 11.21 0.60
C PRO A 239 6.49 10.05 -0.34
N PRO A 240 7.45 9.39 -1.01
CA PRO A 240 7.20 8.16 -1.74
C PRO A 240 6.60 7.06 -0.85
N PRO A 241 5.77 6.16 -1.39
CA PRO A 241 5.22 5.06 -0.61
C PRO A 241 6.32 4.05 -0.24
N SER A 242 6.16 3.36 0.89
CA SER A 242 7.04 2.27 1.28
C SER A 242 6.85 1.04 0.37
N GLY A 243 7.85 0.16 0.28
CA GLY A 243 7.71 -1.12 -0.42
C GLY A 243 7.60 -1.04 -1.94
N VAL A 244 7.99 0.08 -2.55
CA VAL A 244 8.11 0.24 -4.02
C VAL A 244 9.56 0.59 -4.39
N GLN A 245 9.95 0.37 -5.65
CA GLN A 245 11.23 0.85 -6.17
C GLN A 245 11.11 2.34 -6.49
N VAL A 246 11.81 3.21 -5.76
CA VAL A 246 11.74 4.67 -5.96
C VAL A 246 12.89 5.17 -6.81
N ILE A 247 12.59 5.92 -7.87
CA ILE A 247 13.56 6.64 -8.71
C ILE A 247 13.25 8.14 -8.62
N LYS A 248 14.18 8.91 -8.07
CA LYS A 248 14.02 10.38 -7.93
C LYS A 248 14.62 11.08 -9.13
N VAL A 249 13.88 12.03 -9.68
CA VAL A 249 14.27 12.87 -10.81
C VAL A 249 13.92 14.33 -10.50
N GLU A 250 14.43 15.26 -11.30
CA GLU A 250 14.12 16.69 -11.14
C GLU A 250 13.41 17.24 -12.38
N THR A 251 13.94 16.97 -13.57
CA THR A 251 13.43 17.52 -14.85
C THR A 251 12.56 16.52 -15.62
N ALA A 252 11.75 17.03 -16.56
CA ALA A 252 10.97 16.21 -17.49
C ALA A 252 11.84 15.24 -18.31
N ARG A 253 13.05 15.66 -18.70
CA ARG A 253 13.99 14.83 -19.46
C ARG A 253 14.54 13.67 -18.64
N GLN A 254 14.95 13.94 -17.39
CA GLN A 254 15.36 12.89 -16.46
C GLN A 254 14.22 11.93 -16.15
N MET A 255 12.99 12.46 -16.02
CA MET A 255 11.81 11.63 -15.83
C MET A 255 11.56 10.70 -17.02
N LEU A 256 11.70 11.21 -18.25
CA LEU A 256 11.60 10.39 -19.46
C LEU A 256 12.63 9.28 -19.47
N GLU A 257 13.91 9.61 -19.25
CA GLU A 257 15.01 8.64 -19.23
C GLU A 257 14.76 7.52 -18.20
N ALA A 258 14.33 7.90 -16.99
CA ALA A 258 14.00 6.94 -15.94
C ALA A 258 12.79 6.06 -16.30
N VAL A 259 11.79 6.63 -16.97
CA VAL A 259 10.60 5.92 -17.47
C VAL A 259 10.99 4.91 -18.56
N GLU A 260 11.80 5.30 -19.53
CA GLU A 260 12.27 4.43 -20.60
C GLU A 260 13.13 3.28 -20.06
N ALA A 261 14.03 3.57 -19.12
CA ALA A 261 14.85 2.55 -18.45
C ALA A 261 14.02 1.57 -17.60
N ALA A 262 12.81 1.95 -17.18
CA ALA A 262 11.91 1.10 -16.41
C ALA A 262 11.04 0.17 -17.27
N LEU A 263 10.97 0.38 -18.59
CA LEU A 263 10.26 -0.51 -19.51
C LEU A 263 11.08 -1.80 -19.77
N PRO A 264 10.43 -2.95 -20.09
CA PRO A 264 8.98 -3.14 -20.20
C PRO A 264 8.26 -3.26 -18.84
N ALA A 265 6.99 -2.90 -18.81
CA ALA A 265 6.08 -3.07 -17.68
C ALA A 265 4.72 -3.57 -18.17
N ASP A 266 3.92 -4.22 -17.32
CA ASP A 266 2.57 -4.67 -17.67
C ASP A 266 1.61 -3.48 -17.80
N ALA A 267 1.74 -2.49 -16.91
CA ALA A 267 1.00 -1.23 -17.00
C ALA A 267 1.87 -0.02 -16.66
N ALA A 268 1.46 1.16 -17.16
CA ALA A 268 2.05 2.44 -16.78
C ALA A 268 0.98 3.49 -16.44
N VAL A 269 1.15 4.16 -15.30
CA VAL A 269 0.27 5.21 -14.79
C VAL A 269 1.03 6.54 -14.76
N MET A 270 0.70 7.43 -15.70
CA MET A 270 1.36 8.72 -15.89
C MET A 270 0.64 9.83 -15.11
N ALA A 271 0.86 9.86 -13.79
CA ALA A 271 0.22 10.80 -12.88
C ALA A 271 1.10 12.01 -12.51
N ALA A 272 2.34 12.08 -13.00
CA ALA A 272 3.21 13.24 -12.79
C ALA A 272 2.68 14.50 -13.49
N ALA A 273 2.86 15.66 -12.84
CA ALA A 273 2.55 16.97 -13.40
C ALA A 273 3.79 17.53 -14.12
N VAL A 274 4.13 16.92 -15.25
CA VAL A 274 5.28 17.29 -16.08
C VAL A 274 5.08 18.69 -16.66
N ALA A 275 6.11 19.55 -16.58
CA ALA A 275 6.08 20.87 -17.19
C ALA A 275 6.15 20.77 -18.72
N ASP A 276 5.22 21.40 -19.42
CA ASP A 276 5.16 21.40 -20.89
C ASP A 276 6.35 22.15 -21.54
N TRP A 277 6.92 23.12 -20.82
CA TRP A 277 7.98 23.99 -21.30
C TRP A 277 9.20 23.95 -20.38
N ARG A 278 10.40 24.03 -20.98
CA ARG A 278 11.67 24.30 -20.28
C ARG A 278 12.30 25.59 -20.79
N VAL A 279 13.25 26.14 -20.03
CA VAL A 279 14.07 27.27 -20.47
C VAL A 279 15.21 26.78 -21.36
N ALA A 280 15.17 27.13 -22.65
CA ALA A 280 16.16 26.77 -23.65
C ALA A 280 17.52 27.46 -23.39
N ASN A 281 17.48 28.71 -22.92
CA ASN A 281 18.64 29.51 -22.57
C ASN A 281 18.95 29.48 -21.05
N ALA A 282 18.74 28.34 -20.39
CA ALA A 282 19.00 28.19 -18.96
C ALA A 282 20.47 28.51 -18.65
N ALA A 283 20.71 29.33 -17.62
CA ALA A 283 22.04 29.81 -17.29
C ALA A 283 22.72 28.89 -16.26
N GLY A 284 24.00 28.56 -16.46
CA GLY A 284 24.81 27.84 -15.47
C GLY A 284 25.16 28.66 -14.22
N SER A 285 24.80 29.94 -14.19
CA SER A 285 25.03 30.84 -13.05
C SER A 285 23.78 31.70 -12.78
N LYS A 286 23.60 32.12 -11.53
CA LYS A 286 22.45 32.95 -11.12
C LYS A 286 22.35 34.19 -12.01
N MET A 287 21.22 34.37 -12.68
CA MET A 287 21.00 35.56 -13.51
C MET A 287 20.98 36.81 -12.62
N LYS A 288 21.93 37.72 -12.88
CA LYS A 288 22.08 38.99 -12.16
C LYS A 288 21.28 40.08 -12.86
N LYS A 289 20.92 41.11 -12.10
CA LYS A 289 20.44 42.37 -12.68
C LYS A 289 21.61 43.00 -13.42
N ASP A 290 21.39 43.38 -14.67
CA ASP A 290 22.38 44.05 -15.53
C ASP A 290 22.37 45.59 -15.36
N GLY A 291 21.52 46.11 -14.46
CA GLY A 291 21.37 47.54 -14.20
C GLY A 291 20.54 48.30 -15.24
N THR A 292 20.10 47.64 -16.32
CA THR A 292 19.35 48.28 -17.42
C THR A 292 17.87 48.48 -17.11
N GLY A 293 17.36 47.85 -16.04
CA GLY A 293 15.94 47.85 -15.69
C GLY A 293 15.07 46.92 -16.56
N ARG A 294 15.67 46.22 -17.53
CA ARG A 294 14.96 45.24 -18.38
C ARG A 294 14.88 43.89 -17.67
N ALA A 295 13.75 43.21 -17.82
CA ALA A 295 13.61 41.84 -17.34
C ALA A 295 14.51 40.90 -18.18
N PRO A 296 15.13 39.87 -17.57
CA PRO A 296 15.87 38.87 -18.33
C PRO A 296 14.90 38.12 -19.26
N GLY A 297 15.29 37.94 -20.52
CA GLY A 297 14.52 37.17 -21.49
C GLY A 297 14.65 35.67 -21.23
N LEU A 298 13.53 34.96 -21.12
CA LEU A 298 13.48 33.51 -21.08
C LEU A 298 13.00 32.99 -22.43
N GLU A 299 13.81 32.12 -23.04
CA GLU A 299 13.44 31.41 -24.27
C GLU A 299 12.90 30.05 -23.88
N PHE A 300 11.70 29.71 -24.35
CA PHE A 300 11.05 28.44 -24.02
C PHE A 300 11.22 27.42 -25.14
N ALA A 301 11.40 26.16 -24.75
CA ALA A 301 11.31 25.02 -25.66
C ALA A 301 10.40 23.95 -25.06
N GLU A 302 9.65 23.25 -25.92
CA GLU A 302 8.74 22.18 -25.50
C GLU A 302 9.52 21.01 -24.89
N ASN A 303 9.03 20.48 -23.78
CA ASN A 303 9.51 19.26 -23.17
C ASN A 303 8.98 18.02 -23.89
N PRO A 304 9.67 16.88 -23.76
CA PRO A 304 9.22 15.64 -24.38
C PRO A 304 7.93 15.14 -23.73
N ASP A 305 7.09 14.53 -24.54
CA ASP A 305 5.77 14.04 -24.16
C ASP A 305 5.83 12.60 -23.62
N ILE A 306 6.13 12.45 -22.33
CA ILE A 306 6.36 11.15 -21.69
C ILE A 306 5.19 10.18 -21.92
N LEU A 307 3.94 10.66 -21.80
CA LEU A 307 2.76 9.83 -22.01
C LEU A 307 2.68 9.32 -23.45
N ALA A 308 2.91 10.17 -24.45
CA ALA A 308 2.90 9.75 -25.84
C ALA A 308 4.08 8.82 -26.17
N THR A 309 5.27 9.09 -25.63
CA THR A 309 6.44 8.23 -25.82
C THR A 309 6.17 6.81 -25.33
N VAL A 310 5.63 6.65 -24.11
CA VAL A 310 5.30 5.32 -23.58
C VAL A 310 4.14 4.68 -24.33
N SER A 311 3.09 5.45 -24.65
CA SER A 311 1.91 4.95 -25.38
C SER A 311 2.22 4.46 -26.79
N ARG A 312 3.32 4.92 -27.39
CA ARG A 312 3.72 4.62 -28.76
C ARG A 312 5.07 3.89 -28.83
N HIS A 313 5.55 3.38 -27.70
CA HIS A 313 6.85 2.73 -27.66
C HIS A 313 6.85 1.49 -28.57
N PRO A 314 7.81 1.32 -29.49
CA PRO A 314 7.70 0.35 -30.59
C PRO A 314 7.67 -1.12 -30.14
N SER A 315 8.43 -1.47 -29.10
CA SER A 315 8.61 -2.88 -28.67
C SER A 315 8.36 -3.15 -27.19
N ALA A 316 8.12 -2.11 -26.40
CA ALA A 316 8.02 -2.19 -24.93
C ALA A 316 6.86 -1.36 -24.38
N ARG A 317 5.87 -1.04 -25.23
CA ARG A 317 4.63 -0.40 -24.79
C ARG A 317 3.95 -1.32 -23.77
N PRO A 318 3.58 -0.81 -22.58
CA PRO A 318 2.79 -1.57 -21.62
C PRO A 318 1.45 -2.04 -22.21
N GLY A 319 0.92 -3.13 -21.67
CA GLY A 319 -0.40 -3.63 -22.04
C GLY A 319 -1.51 -2.62 -21.73
N LEU A 320 -1.34 -1.86 -20.64
CA LEU A 320 -2.23 -0.75 -20.26
C LEU A 320 -1.45 0.54 -19.96
N VAL A 321 -1.80 1.62 -20.63
CA VAL A 321 -1.24 2.96 -20.40
C VAL A 321 -2.34 3.92 -19.96
N VAL A 322 -2.22 4.43 -18.73
CA VAL A 322 -3.16 5.35 -18.09
C VAL A 322 -2.52 6.72 -17.97
N GLY A 323 -3.12 7.74 -18.59
CA GLY A 323 -2.71 9.14 -18.44
C GLY A 323 -3.61 9.91 -17.48
N PHE A 324 -3.12 11.05 -16.99
CA PHE A 324 -3.93 12.02 -16.23
C PHE A 324 -4.15 13.32 -17.02
N ALA A 325 -5.31 13.95 -16.81
CA ALA A 325 -5.67 15.23 -17.39
C ALA A 325 -6.29 16.13 -16.33
N ALA A 326 -5.57 17.20 -15.99
CA ALA A 326 -6.11 18.28 -15.18
C ALA A 326 -6.66 19.34 -16.14
N GLU A 327 -7.98 19.46 -16.19
CA GLU A 327 -8.66 20.38 -17.11
C GLU A 327 -9.41 21.45 -16.30
N THR A 328 -9.46 22.68 -16.81
CA THR A 328 -10.23 23.77 -16.21
C THR A 328 -11.55 24.04 -16.93
N ASP A 329 -11.67 23.56 -18.16
CA ASP A 329 -12.79 23.84 -19.07
C ASP A 329 -13.10 22.58 -19.89
N GLU A 330 -14.35 22.39 -20.32
CA GLU A 330 -14.83 21.27 -21.15
C GLU A 330 -14.12 19.91 -20.91
N VAL A 331 -14.03 19.51 -19.63
CA VAL A 331 -13.16 18.43 -19.13
C VAL A 331 -13.25 17.16 -19.99
N ILE A 332 -14.46 16.72 -20.34
CA ILE A 332 -14.69 15.48 -21.09
C ILE A 332 -14.17 15.58 -22.53
N ALA A 333 -14.45 16.70 -23.22
CA ALA A 333 -14.07 16.87 -24.62
C ALA A 333 -12.54 16.95 -24.75
N HIS A 334 -11.89 17.75 -23.92
CA HIS A 334 -10.44 17.91 -23.90
C HIS A 334 -9.73 16.61 -23.52
N ALA A 335 -10.19 15.93 -22.48
CA ALA A 335 -9.59 14.68 -22.04
C ALA A 335 -9.77 13.55 -23.08
N THR A 336 -10.90 13.51 -23.80
CA THR A 336 -11.11 12.58 -24.92
C THR A 336 -10.14 12.87 -26.07
N ALA A 337 -10.00 14.13 -26.47
CA ALA A 337 -9.04 14.53 -27.49
C ALA A 337 -7.60 14.23 -27.06
N LYS A 338 -7.26 14.44 -25.78
CA LYS A 338 -5.95 14.12 -25.21
C LYS A 338 -5.68 12.62 -25.26
N ARG A 339 -6.64 11.76 -24.90
CA ARG A 339 -6.51 10.30 -24.97
C ARG A 339 -6.11 9.85 -26.37
N LEU A 340 -6.88 10.28 -27.37
CA LEU A 340 -6.64 9.93 -28.78
C LEU A 340 -5.32 10.47 -29.31
N ARG A 341 -5.01 11.74 -29.02
CA ARG A 341 -3.75 12.38 -29.44
C ARG A 341 -2.53 11.69 -28.84
N LYS A 342 -2.58 11.33 -27.56
CA LYS A 342 -1.44 10.70 -26.87
C LYS A 342 -1.33 9.21 -27.18
N GLY A 343 -2.45 8.54 -27.45
CA GLY A 343 -2.52 7.11 -27.79
C GLY A 343 -2.56 6.20 -26.57
N CYS A 344 -2.89 6.73 -25.39
CA CYS A 344 -3.04 5.96 -24.18
C CYS A 344 -4.42 5.30 -24.10
N ASP A 345 -4.52 4.23 -23.33
CA ASP A 345 -5.75 3.44 -23.23
C ASP A 345 -6.81 4.20 -22.43
N TRP A 346 -6.41 4.77 -21.28
CA TRP A 346 -7.28 5.57 -20.43
C TRP A 346 -6.71 6.98 -20.18
N ILE A 347 -7.61 7.96 -20.04
CA ILE A 347 -7.32 9.25 -19.42
C ILE A 347 -8.19 9.38 -18.17
N VAL A 348 -7.55 9.61 -17.02
CA VAL A 348 -8.21 10.01 -15.78
C VAL A 348 -8.26 11.53 -15.76
N ALA A 349 -9.43 12.08 -16.03
CA ALA A 349 -9.66 13.51 -16.07
C ALA A 349 -10.18 14.02 -14.72
N ASN A 350 -9.67 15.16 -14.26
CA ASN A 350 -10.18 15.85 -13.10
C ASN A 350 -10.28 17.34 -13.36
N ASP A 351 -11.36 17.94 -12.86
CA ASP A 351 -11.56 19.39 -12.88
C ASP A 351 -10.65 20.03 -11.83
N VAL A 352 -9.84 20.99 -12.25
CA VAL A 352 -8.86 21.65 -11.37
C VAL A 352 -9.08 23.14 -11.22
N ARG A 353 -10.27 23.63 -11.54
CA ARG A 353 -10.63 25.03 -11.31
C ARG A 353 -10.43 25.40 -9.82
N PRO A 354 -10.02 26.64 -9.50
CA PRO A 354 -9.68 27.02 -8.13
C PRO A 354 -10.79 26.78 -7.10
N ASP A 355 -12.05 26.91 -7.52
CA ASP A 355 -13.25 26.68 -6.71
C ASP A 355 -13.49 25.20 -6.35
N THR A 356 -12.90 24.26 -7.08
CA THR A 356 -13.02 22.82 -6.80
C THR A 356 -12.12 22.36 -5.65
N GLY A 357 -11.03 23.08 -5.35
CA GLY A 357 -10.06 22.70 -4.31
C GLY A 357 -9.26 21.41 -4.59
N ILE A 358 -9.31 20.85 -5.79
CA ILE A 358 -8.71 19.55 -6.13
C ILE A 358 -7.18 19.62 -6.25
N MET A 359 -6.66 20.71 -6.84
CA MET A 359 -5.22 20.97 -6.92
C MET A 359 -4.67 21.32 -5.54
N GLY A 360 -3.83 20.43 -5.01
CA GLY A 360 -3.28 20.56 -3.65
C GLY A 360 -4.20 20.06 -2.52
N GLY A 361 -5.47 19.74 -2.79
CA GLY A 361 -6.42 19.21 -1.79
C GLY A 361 -6.29 17.71 -1.51
N SER A 362 -7.09 17.21 -0.57
CA SER A 362 -7.14 15.79 -0.15
C SER A 362 -8.21 14.95 -0.87
N SER A 363 -9.14 15.60 -1.58
CA SER A 363 -10.23 14.95 -2.31
C SER A 363 -10.11 15.18 -3.82
N ASN A 364 -10.76 14.33 -4.60
CA ASN A 364 -10.77 14.40 -6.06
C ASN A 364 -12.09 13.83 -6.61
N ALA A 365 -12.60 14.45 -7.67
CA ALA A 365 -13.68 13.91 -8.49
C ALA A 365 -13.08 13.65 -9.87
N VAL A 366 -13.15 12.39 -10.31
CA VAL A 366 -12.47 11.96 -11.54
C VAL A 366 -13.45 11.40 -12.54
N THR A 367 -13.19 11.61 -13.82
CA THR A 367 -13.88 10.93 -14.92
C THR A 367 -12.85 10.14 -15.72
N ILE A 368 -13.04 8.83 -15.79
CA ILE A 368 -12.20 7.94 -16.59
C ILE A 368 -12.76 7.91 -18.00
N ILE A 369 -11.90 8.16 -18.98
CA ILE A 369 -12.25 8.11 -20.40
C ILE A 369 -11.44 6.99 -21.05
N SER A 370 -12.13 5.98 -21.57
CA SER A 370 -11.56 4.83 -22.28
C SER A 370 -12.13 4.71 -23.71
N ALA A 371 -11.75 3.65 -24.43
CA ALA A 371 -12.36 3.32 -25.72
C ALA A 371 -13.86 2.97 -25.58
N ASP A 372 -14.27 2.39 -24.45
CA ASP A 372 -15.64 1.91 -24.21
C ASP A 372 -16.59 3.01 -23.72
N GLY A 373 -16.06 4.19 -23.40
CA GLY A 373 -16.85 5.35 -23.00
C GLY A 373 -16.25 6.13 -21.83
N GLN A 374 -17.13 6.74 -21.04
CA GLN A 374 -16.77 7.58 -19.90
C GLN A 374 -17.42 7.06 -18.62
N GLU A 375 -16.69 7.15 -17.51
CA GLU A 375 -17.18 6.77 -16.19
C GLU A 375 -16.81 7.84 -15.17
N SER A 376 -17.81 8.48 -14.59
CA SER A 376 -17.63 9.56 -13.62
C SER A 376 -17.73 9.02 -12.20
N TRP A 377 -16.75 9.36 -11.38
CA TRP A 377 -16.71 9.05 -9.95
C TRP A 377 -17.02 10.29 -9.12
N PRO A 378 -17.81 10.16 -8.04
CA PRO A 378 -18.13 11.28 -7.16
C PRO A 378 -16.88 11.79 -6.44
N MET A 379 -17.00 12.94 -5.78
CA MET A 379 -15.94 13.45 -4.91
C MET A 379 -15.60 12.42 -3.82
N MET A 380 -14.34 12.02 -3.73
CA MET A 380 -13.84 11.09 -2.72
C MET A 380 -12.38 11.40 -2.36
N GLY A 381 -11.89 10.82 -1.27
CA GLY A 381 -10.48 10.98 -0.89
C GLY A 381 -9.52 10.42 -1.94
N LYS A 382 -8.33 11.02 -2.08
CA LYS A 382 -7.32 10.56 -3.06
C LYS A 382 -6.92 9.10 -2.90
N ASP A 383 -6.92 8.59 -1.66
CA ASP A 383 -6.67 7.17 -1.37
C ASP A 383 -7.79 6.25 -1.87
N GLU A 384 -9.04 6.71 -1.84
CA GLU A 384 -10.17 5.96 -2.36
C GLU A 384 -10.18 5.95 -3.90
N VAL A 385 -9.89 7.11 -4.53
CA VAL A 385 -9.64 7.16 -5.98
C VAL A 385 -8.53 6.19 -6.36
N ALA A 386 -7.44 6.16 -5.59
CA ALA A 386 -6.31 5.30 -5.85
C ALA A 386 -6.66 3.81 -5.78
N ARG A 387 -7.38 3.38 -4.74
CA ARG A 387 -7.85 1.99 -4.59
C ARG A 387 -8.74 1.57 -5.75
N ARG A 388 -9.79 2.36 -6.05
CA ARG A 388 -10.72 2.05 -7.15
C ARG A 388 -10.02 1.99 -8.51
N LEU A 389 -9.06 2.89 -8.75
CA LEU A 389 -8.30 2.88 -10.00
C LEU A 389 -7.35 1.69 -10.07
N ALA A 390 -6.71 1.30 -8.96
CA ALA A 390 -5.87 0.11 -8.89
C ALA A 390 -6.68 -1.17 -9.14
N ASP A 391 -7.88 -1.30 -8.56
CA ASP A 391 -8.78 -2.44 -8.81
C ASP A 391 -9.21 -2.51 -10.28
N ARG A 392 -9.52 -1.35 -10.88
CA ARG A 392 -9.85 -1.28 -12.31
C ARG A 392 -8.68 -1.69 -13.18
N ILE A 393 -7.47 -1.20 -12.89
CA ILE A 393 -6.24 -1.59 -13.59
C ILE A 393 -6.03 -3.10 -13.49
N ALA A 394 -6.25 -3.69 -12.32
CA ALA A 394 -6.13 -5.12 -12.11
C ALA A 394 -7.11 -5.92 -12.98
N GLY A 395 -8.40 -5.54 -12.98
CA GLY A 395 -9.40 -6.17 -13.83
C GLY A 395 -9.07 -6.07 -15.33
N ALA A 396 -8.48 -4.96 -15.77
CA ALA A 396 -8.06 -4.79 -17.16
C ALA A 396 -6.85 -5.64 -17.56
N LEU A 397 -5.93 -5.92 -16.62
CA LEU A 397 -4.77 -6.77 -16.85
C LEU A 397 -5.08 -8.27 -16.74
N ASP A 398 -6.14 -8.65 -16.03
CA ASP A 398 -6.61 -10.03 -15.92
C ASP A 398 -7.44 -10.47 -17.15
N GLY A 399 -8.08 -9.52 -17.84
CA GLY A 399 -8.86 -9.77 -19.05
C GLY A 399 -8.08 -9.69 -20.38
N ALA A 400 -6.76 -9.47 -20.31
CA ALA A 400 -5.89 -9.21 -21.46
C ALA A 400 -5.09 -10.43 -21.95
#